data_AF-A0A315VB01-F1
#
_entry.id   AF-A0A315VB01-F1
#
_cell.length_a   1.000
_cell.length_b   1.000
_cell.length_c   1.000
_cell.angle_alpha   90.00
_cell.angle_beta   90.00
_cell.angle_gamma   90.00
#
_symmetry.space_group_name_H-M   'P 1'
#
loop_
_entity.id
_entity.type
_entity.pdbx_description
1 polymer ?
#
loop_
_entity_poly.entity_id
_entity_poly.type
_entity_poly.pdbx_seq_one_letter_code
_entity_poly.pdbx_strand_id
1 'polypeptide(L)'
;IVMASSKPARLKVILGESNTEKLTLPDGIPDSLDELLSKLNFRPGGLGNSQETQESMEKERIELLAAIKRRNNDRVIAEKMARTFAYRRQEVVNEEPGIEDFKDRWPALFQQKE
;
A
#
# COMPACT_ATOMS: atom_id res chain seq x y z
N ILE A 1 -21.07 -20.04 -30.67
CA ILE A 1 -21.10 -18.59 -30.36
C ILE A 1 -19.67 -18.12 -30.55
N VAL A 2 -19.43 -17.27 -31.55
CA VAL A 2 -18.09 -16.68 -31.77
C VAL A 2 -17.89 -15.63 -30.70
N MET A 3 -17.06 -15.91 -29.69
CA MET A 3 -16.63 -14.87 -28.77
C MET A 3 -15.63 -13.99 -29.53
N ALA A 4 -15.95 -12.71 -29.68
CA ALA A 4 -15.10 -11.76 -30.37
C ALA A 4 -13.73 -11.73 -29.67
N SER A 5 -12.68 -12.15 -30.38
CA SER A 5 -11.30 -12.05 -29.89
C SER A 5 -10.91 -10.57 -29.94
N SER A 6 -11.14 -9.86 -28.83
CA SER A 6 -10.72 -8.47 -28.67
C SER A 6 -9.20 -8.42 -28.55
N LYS A 7 -8.58 -7.38 -29.12
CA LYS A 7 -7.12 -7.25 -29.22
C LYS A 7 -6.48 -7.28 -27.82
N PRO A 8 -5.35 -7.97 -27.63
CA PRO A 8 -4.71 -8.08 -26.33
C PRO A 8 -4.35 -6.69 -25.79
N ALA A 9 -4.71 -6.42 -24.55
CA ALA A 9 -4.51 -5.14 -23.89
C ALA A 9 -3.46 -5.26 -22.79
N ARG A 10 -2.64 -4.22 -22.62
CA ARG A 10 -1.63 -4.14 -21.56
C ARG A 10 -1.99 -2.99 -20.63
N LEU A 11 -2.22 -3.30 -19.37
CA LEU A 11 -2.56 -2.33 -18.33
C LEU A 11 -1.39 -2.21 -17.36
N LYS A 12 -1.15 -0.97 -16.93
CA LYS A 12 -0.18 -0.65 -15.90
C LYS A 12 -0.98 -0.26 -14.65
N VAL A 13 -1.05 -1.16 -13.67
CA VAL A 13 -1.80 -0.98 -12.43
C VAL A 13 -0.87 -0.40 -11.39
N ILE A 14 -1.21 0.79 -10.86
CA ILE A 14 -0.43 1.47 -9.83
C ILE A 14 -1.09 1.16 -8.49
N LEU A 15 -0.44 0.31 -7.69
CA LEU A 15 -0.94 -0.15 -6.38
C LEU A 15 -0.35 0.66 -5.21
N GLY A 16 0.66 1.49 -5.48
CA GLY A 16 1.31 2.36 -4.52
C GLY A 16 2.43 3.17 -5.18
N GLU A 17 3.13 4.01 -4.42
CA GLU A 17 4.16 4.92 -4.96
C GLU A 17 5.35 4.21 -5.61
N SER A 18 5.69 3.00 -5.14
CA SER A 18 6.77 2.17 -5.71
C SER A 18 6.26 0.89 -6.37
N ASN A 19 4.97 0.58 -6.25
CA ASN A 19 4.41 -0.68 -6.75
C ASN A 19 3.58 -0.45 -8.01
N THR A 20 4.06 -1.00 -9.12
CA THR A 20 3.33 -1.01 -10.38
C THR A 20 3.39 -2.39 -11.03
N GLU A 21 2.22 -3.00 -11.20
CA GLU A 21 2.10 -4.28 -11.89
C GLU A 21 1.67 -4.08 -13.34
N LYS A 22 2.28 -4.85 -14.25
CA LYS A 22 1.90 -4.86 -15.66
C LYS A 22 1.02 -6.07 -15.90
N LEU A 23 -0.27 -5.82 -16.12
CA LEU A 23 -1.21 -6.86 -16.49
C LEU A 23 -1.29 -6.97 -18.01
N THR A 24 -1.25 -8.20 -18.53
CA THR A 24 -1.57 -8.48 -19.93
C THR A 24 -2.90 -9.21 -19.96
N LEU A 25 -3.88 -8.61 -20.63
CA LEU A 25 -5.19 -9.18 -20.86
C LEU A 25 -5.21 -9.77 -22.27
N PRO A 26 -5.09 -11.10 -22.42
CA PRO A 26 -5.04 -11.74 -23.74
C PRO A 26 -6.34 -11.55 -24.52
N ASP A 27 -7.48 -11.51 -23.82
CA ASP A 27 -8.81 -11.30 -24.38
C ASP A 27 -9.23 -9.82 -24.49
N GLY A 28 -8.29 -8.88 -24.32
CA GLY A 28 -8.55 -7.44 -24.40
C GLY A 28 -9.16 -6.83 -23.14
N ILE A 29 -9.58 -5.57 -23.24
CA ILE A 29 -10.17 -4.80 -22.13
C ILE A 29 -11.58 -5.33 -21.86
N PRO A 30 -11.91 -5.77 -20.64
CA PRO A 30 -13.24 -6.25 -20.30
C PRO A 30 -14.28 -5.13 -20.33
N ASP A 31 -15.53 -5.49 -20.57
CA ASP A 31 -16.65 -4.54 -20.67
C ASP A 31 -17.13 -4.03 -19.29
N SER A 32 -16.60 -4.57 -18.19
CA SER A 32 -16.99 -4.20 -16.83
C SER A 32 -15.85 -4.25 -15.82
N LEU A 33 -15.94 -3.37 -14.83
CA LEU A 33 -14.97 -3.26 -13.74
C LEU A 33 -14.89 -4.54 -12.90
N ASP A 34 -16.00 -5.22 -12.67
CA ASP A 34 -16.05 -6.49 -11.94
C ASP A 34 -15.22 -7.59 -12.62
N GLU A 35 -15.37 -7.74 -13.94
CA GLU A 35 -14.59 -8.70 -14.73
C GLU A 35 -13.09 -8.35 -14.71
N LEU A 36 -12.76 -7.06 -14.75
CA LEU A 36 -11.38 -6.59 -14.61
C LEU A 36 -10.79 -6.97 -13.24
N LEU A 37 -11.54 -6.75 -12.16
CA LEU A 37 -11.14 -7.09 -10.79
C LEU A 37 -10.99 -8.60 -10.59
N SER A 38 -11.89 -9.38 -11.18
CA SER A 38 -11.83 -10.85 -11.18
C SER A 38 -10.58 -11.38 -11.89
N LYS A 39 -10.25 -10.84 -13.08
CA LYS A 39 -9.02 -11.18 -13.81
C LYS A 39 -7.74 -10.77 -13.09
N LEU A 40 -7.80 -9.69 -12.31
CA LEU A 40 -6.71 -9.23 -11.46
C LEU A 40 -6.48 -10.12 -10.23
N ASN A 41 -7.29 -11.18 -10.01
CA ASN A 41 -7.38 -11.85 -8.71
C ASN A 41 -7.46 -10.83 -7.57
N PHE A 42 -8.14 -9.70 -7.80
CA PHE A 42 -8.32 -8.63 -6.83
C PHE A 42 -9.34 -9.13 -5.81
N ARG A 43 -8.91 -10.08 -4.98
CA ARG A 43 -9.69 -10.52 -3.84
C ARG A 43 -9.80 -9.27 -2.95
N PRO A 44 -11.00 -8.78 -2.60
CA PRO A 44 -11.11 -7.75 -1.58
C PRO A 44 -10.55 -8.34 -0.28
N GLY A 45 -9.29 -8.01 0.03
CA GLY A 45 -8.51 -8.61 1.12
C GLY A 45 -7.42 -9.61 0.74
N GLY A 46 -7.00 -9.72 -0.54
CA GLY A 46 -5.95 -10.66 -0.93
C GLY A 46 -5.23 -10.30 -2.22
N LEU A 47 -4.29 -9.36 -2.14
CA LEU A 47 -3.11 -9.32 -3.01
C LEU A 47 -1.89 -9.45 -2.12
N GLY A 48 -1.30 -10.64 -2.10
CA GLY A 48 -0.10 -10.95 -1.34
C GLY A 48 0.98 -11.47 -2.25
N ASN A 49 1.85 -10.59 -2.75
CA ASN A 49 3.19 -10.94 -3.23
C ASN A 49 4.10 -9.70 -3.43
N SER A 50 4.02 -8.75 -2.51
CA SER A 50 5.20 -7.99 -2.07
C SER A 50 5.37 -8.33 -0.59
N GLN A 51 6.59 -8.46 -0.11
CA GLN A 51 6.93 -8.80 1.29
C GLN A 51 6.43 -7.76 2.33
N GLU A 52 5.61 -6.82 1.90
CA GLU A 52 4.94 -5.76 2.64
C GLU A 52 3.47 -6.17 2.83
N THR A 53 3.23 -7.23 3.60
CA THR A 53 1.90 -7.51 4.16
C THR A 53 1.58 -6.50 5.26
N GLN A 54 0.29 -6.35 5.61
CA GLN A 54 -0.13 -5.53 6.76
C GLN A 54 0.68 -5.86 8.03
N GLU A 55 1.00 -7.14 8.25
CA GLU A 55 1.87 -7.58 9.36
C GLU A 55 3.31 -7.07 9.25
N SER A 56 3.89 -7.05 8.05
CA SER A 56 5.24 -6.50 7.80
C SER A 56 5.28 -4.99 8.04
N MET A 57 4.21 -4.28 7.64
CA MET A 57 4.08 -2.85 7.87
C MET A 57 3.85 -2.51 9.35
N GLU A 58 3.05 -3.31 10.06
CA GLU A 58 2.89 -3.17 11.50
C GLU A 58 4.20 -3.46 12.25
N LYS A 59 5.00 -4.42 11.77
CA LYS A 59 6.36 -4.65 12.29
C LYS A 59 7.26 -3.42 12.08
N GLU A 60 7.26 -2.82 10.89
CA GLU A 60 8.00 -1.58 10.63
C GLU A 60 7.57 -0.45 11.57
N ARG A 61 6.27 -0.33 11.87
CA ARG A 61 5.74 0.62 12.85
C ARG A 61 6.25 0.34 14.27
N ILE A 62 6.24 -0.91 14.72
CA ILE A 62 6.77 -1.29 16.04
C ILE A 62 8.26 -0.94 16.13
N GLU A 63 9.03 -1.23 15.08
CA GLU A 63 10.45 -0.86 15.02
C GLU A 63 10.66 0.65 15.00
N LEU A 64 9.78 1.42 14.34
CA LEU A 64 9.78 2.88 14.37
C LEU A 64 9.54 3.39 15.79
N LEU A 65 8.55 2.86 16.53
CA LEU A 65 8.30 3.22 17.92
C LEU A 65 9.49 2.92 18.82
N ALA A 66 10.18 1.80 18.58
CA ALA A 66 11.42 1.47 19.29
C ALA A 66 12.57 2.42 18.91
N ALA A 67 12.65 2.84 17.64
CA ALA A 67 13.67 3.76 17.16
C ALA A 67 13.51 5.16 17.76
N ILE A 68 12.27 5.65 17.91
CA ILE A 68 11.93 6.94 18.53
C ILE A 68 12.39 7.04 19.99
N LYS A 69 12.36 5.92 20.74
CA LYS A 69 12.77 5.88 22.15
C LYS A 69 14.29 5.89 22.37
N ARG A 70 15.10 5.80 21.31
CA ARG A 70 16.56 5.68 21.35
C ARG A 70 17.22 6.97 20.84
N ARG A 71 18.35 7.36 21.46
CA ARG A 71 19.11 8.55 21.04
C ARG A 71 19.80 8.33 19.68
N ASN A 72 19.94 9.40 18.90
CA ASN A 72 20.67 9.43 17.61
C ASN A 72 20.08 8.58 16.46
N ASN A 73 18.80 8.24 16.50
CA ASN A 73 18.14 7.40 15.50
C ASN A 73 17.44 8.15 14.38
N ASP A 74 17.69 9.44 14.26
CA ASP A 74 17.03 10.36 13.36
C ASP A 74 16.96 9.88 11.90
N ARG A 75 18.06 9.34 11.40
CA ARG A 75 18.14 8.78 10.05
C ARG A 75 17.31 7.51 9.92
N VAL A 76 17.36 6.62 10.91
CA VAL A 76 16.59 5.37 10.92
C VAL A 76 15.08 5.66 11.02
N ILE A 77 14.70 6.65 11.81
CA ILE A 77 13.31 7.12 11.92
C ILE A 77 12.85 7.66 10.57
N ALA A 78 13.65 8.51 9.91
CA ALA A 78 13.32 9.05 8.59
C ALA A 78 13.17 7.95 7.52
N GLU A 79 14.08 6.98 7.49
CA GLU A 79 14.01 5.84 6.56
C GLU A 79 12.78 4.97 6.83
N LYS A 80 12.49 4.63 8.09
CA LYS A 80 11.28 3.85 8.46
C LYS A 80 9.99 4.62 8.21
N MET A 81 9.99 5.93 8.41
CA MET A 81 8.87 6.80 8.06
C MET A 81 8.64 6.79 6.55
N ALA A 82 9.68 6.96 5.73
CA ALA A 82 9.54 6.90 4.28
C ALA A 82 8.94 5.56 3.82
N ARG A 83 9.40 4.44 4.40
CA ARG A 83 8.88 3.10 4.07
C ARG A 83 7.43 2.90 4.50
N THR A 84 7.04 3.46 5.65
CA THR A 84 5.66 3.35 6.18
C THR A 84 4.68 4.38 5.61
N PHE A 85 5.07 5.23 4.66
CA PHE A 85 4.19 6.27 4.13
C PHE A 85 2.94 5.72 3.43
N ALA A 86 3.09 4.71 2.57
CA ALA A 86 1.97 4.13 1.84
C ALA A 86 0.93 3.52 2.79
N TYR A 87 1.40 2.80 3.82
CA TYR A 87 0.54 2.20 4.85
C TYR A 87 -0.21 3.28 5.66
N ARG A 88 0.50 4.31 6.13
CA ARG A 88 -0.10 5.46 6.82
C ARG A 88 -1.21 6.14 6.03
N ARG A 89 -0.98 6.34 4.73
CA ARG A 89 -1.98 6.94 3.84
C ARG A 89 -3.20 6.04 3.69
N GLN A 90 -3.01 4.73 3.59
CA GLN A 90 -4.13 3.78 3.55
C GLN A 90 -4.94 3.79 4.85
N GLU A 91 -4.28 3.84 6.02
CA GLU A 91 -4.99 3.97 7.31
C GLU A 91 -5.84 5.24 7.35
N VAL A 92 -5.28 6.39 6.97
CA VAL A 92 -6.02 7.67 6.96
C VAL A 92 -7.21 7.64 6.00
N VAL A 93 -7.04 7.05 4.81
CA VAL A 93 -8.08 7.02 3.77
C VAL A 93 -9.17 5.99 4.05
N ASN A 94 -8.83 4.84 4.65
CA ASN A 94 -9.77 3.73 4.86
C ASN A 94 -10.38 3.71 6.26
N GLU A 95 -9.61 4.05 7.29
CA GLU A 95 -10.03 3.94 8.69
C GLU A 95 -10.46 5.29 9.28
N GLU A 96 -10.14 6.41 8.61
CA GLU A 96 -10.44 7.78 9.04
C GLU A 96 -10.25 7.98 10.57
N PRO A 97 -9.08 7.63 11.13
CA PRO A 97 -8.89 7.57 12.57
C PRO A 97 -8.96 8.96 13.20
N GLY A 98 -9.38 9.00 14.47
CA GLY A 98 -9.28 10.21 15.30
C GLY A 98 -7.85 10.73 15.37
N ILE A 99 -7.68 12.05 15.49
CA ILE A 99 -6.36 12.68 15.53
C ILE A 99 -5.52 12.20 16.73
N GLU A 100 -6.17 11.88 17.85
CA GLU A 100 -5.50 11.34 19.03
C GLU A 100 -4.96 9.93 18.77
N ASP A 101 -5.80 9.03 18.24
CA ASP A 101 -5.37 7.68 17.83
C ASP A 101 -4.26 7.75 16.78
N PHE A 102 -4.37 8.63 15.79
CA PHE A 102 -3.36 8.78 14.75
C PHE A 102 -2.01 9.29 15.30
N LYS A 103 -2.03 10.18 16.30
CA LYS A 103 -0.83 10.65 17.01
C LYS A 103 -0.16 9.54 17.80
N ASP A 104 -0.94 8.71 18.51
CA ASP A 104 -0.42 7.53 19.21
C ASP A 104 0.14 6.48 18.24
N ARG A 105 -0.48 6.33 17.06
CA ARG A 105 0.01 5.41 16.03
C ARG A 105 1.31 5.88 15.38
N TRP A 106 1.44 7.19 15.12
CA TRP A 106 2.55 7.78 14.37
C TRP A 106 3.18 8.99 15.07
N PRO A 107 3.75 8.81 16.28
CA PRO A 107 4.26 9.93 17.07
C PRO A 107 5.40 10.69 16.38
N ALA A 108 6.20 10.02 15.53
CA ALA A 108 7.26 10.65 14.74
C ALA A 108 6.77 11.72 13.74
N LEU A 109 5.49 11.74 13.37
CA LEU A 109 4.92 12.83 12.55
C LEU A 109 4.81 14.15 13.32
N PHE A 110 4.72 14.06 14.65
CA PHE A 110 4.44 15.19 15.55
C PHE A 110 5.63 15.55 16.43
N GLN A 111 6.71 14.78 16.35
CA GLN A 111 7.99 15.17 16.92
C GLN A 111 8.60 16.25 16.04
N GLN A 112 8.32 17.50 16.40
CA GLN A 112 8.92 18.67 15.78
C GLN A 112 10.42 18.62 16.01
N LYS A 113 11.19 18.48 14.93
CA LYS A 113 12.60 18.86 14.93
C LYS A 113 12.66 20.35 14.66
N GLU A 114 13.03 21.09 15.69
CA GLU A 114 13.60 22.42 15.54
C GLU A 114 14.99 22.31 14.89
#